data_AF-A0A3D2IGP1-F1
#
_entry.id   AF-A0A3D2IGP1-F1
#
_cell.length_a   1.000
_cell.length_b   1.000
_cell.length_c   1.000
_cell.angle_alpha   90.00
_cell.angle_beta   90.00
_cell.angle_gamma   90.00
#
_symmetry.space_group_name_H-M   'P 1'
#
loop_
_entity.id
_entity.type
_entity.pdbx_description
1 polymer ?
#
loop_
_entity_poly.entity_id
_entity_poly.type
_entity_poly.pdbx_seq_one_letter_code
_entity_poly.pdbx_strand_id
1 'polypeptide(L)' 'MRGALNGGKIFPQDASLFVVYTLSKALGISPLEVYKMPSSLVSDLLMMVNIQNELEAKELEKAKRGI' A
#
# COMPACT_ATOMS: atom_id res chain seq x y z
N MET A 1 -4.58 3.40 10.02
CA MET A 1 -4.44 4.43 8.96
C MET A 1 -5.77 5.09 8.58
N ARG A 2 -6.65 5.42 9.55
CA ARG A 2 -7.95 6.08 9.29
C ARG A 2 -7.97 7.57 9.63
N GLY A 3 -6.95 8.07 10.36
CA GLY A 3 -6.91 9.43 10.89
C GLY A 3 -6.26 10.48 9.99
N ALA A 4 -5.42 10.09 9.02
CA ALA A 4 -4.73 11.04 8.14
C ALA A 4 -5.60 11.55 6.97
N LEU A 5 -6.78 10.95 6.76
CA LEU A 5 -7.68 11.27 5.65
C LEU A 5 -8.73 12.35 5.99
N ASN A 6 -8.84 12.78 7.25
CA ASN A 6 -9.97 13.59 7.73
C ASN A 6 -9.69 15.09 7.94
N GLY A 7 -8.58 15.66 7.44
CA GLY A 7 -8.38 17.11 7.63
C GLY A 7 -7.21 17.82 6.93
N GLY A 8 -6.31 17.09 6.27
CA GLY A 8 -5.23 17.71 5.47
C GLY A 8 -5.59 17.67 3.99
N LYS A 9 -5.34 18.76 3.24
CA LYS A 9 -5.36 18.72 1.78
C LYS A 9 -4.29 17.70 1.34
N ILE A 10 -4.71 16.50 0.95
CA ILE A 10 -3.80 15.53 0.34
C ILE A 10 -3.53 16.02 -1.07
N PHE A 11 -2.30 16.46 -1.31
CA PHE A 11 -1.92 16.89 -2.65
C PHE A 11 -1.62 15.66 -3.51
N PRO A 12 -1.83 15.72 -4.85
CA PRO A 12 -1.51 14.61 -5.75
C PRO A 12 -0.06 14.10 -5.62
N GLN A 13 0.87 14.99 -5.27
CA GLN A 13 2.27 14.66 -5.01
C GLN A 13 2.41 13.74 -3.78
N ASP A 14 1.67 14.02 -2.71
CA ASP A 14 1.69 13.20 -1.49
C ASP A 14 1.14 11.81 -1.76
N ALA A 15 0.04 11.72 -2.52
CA ALA A 15 -0.54 10.44 -2.94
C ALA A 15 0.46 9.59 -3.75
N SER A 16 1.18 10.22 -4.69
CA SER A 16 2.22 9.55 -5.48
C SER A 16 3.35 9.02 -4.59
N LEU A 17 3.81 9.81 -3.61
CA LEU A 17 4.83 9.39 -2.65
C LEU A 17 4.36 8.19 -1.81
N PHE A 18 3.10 8.20 -1.35
CA PHE A 18 2.56 7.06 -0.60
C PHE A 18 2.51 5.78 -1.43
N VAL A 19 2.10 5.86 -2.70
CA VAL A 19 2.07 4.70 -3.59
C VAL A 19 3.47 4.14 -3.80
N VAL A 20 4.44 4.99 -4.13
CA VAL A 20 5.83 4.58 -4.38
C VAL A 20 6.45 3.97 -3.13
N TYR A 21 6.26 4.60 -1.96
CA TYR A 21 6.76 4.07 -0.70
C TYR A 21 6.13 2.72 -0.36
N THR A 22 4.81 2.58 -0.54
CA THR A 22 4.08 1.34 -0.24
C THR A 22 4.59 0.20 -1.11
N LEU A 23 4.71 0.42 -2.42
CA LEU A 23 5.14 -0.61 -3.36
C LEU A 23 6.62 -0.96 -3.22
N SER A 24 7.50 0.02 -3.06
CA SER A 24 8.93 -0.24 -2.84
C SER A 24 9.16 -1.10 -1.59
N LYS A 25 8.45 -0.78 -0.50
CA LYS A 25 8.51 -1.58 0.73
C LYS A 25 7.93 -2.98 0.54
N ALA A 26 6.76 -3.11 -0.08
CA ALA A 26 6.07 -4.40 -0.22
C ALA A 26 6.82 -5.36 -1.15
N LEU A 27 7.41 -4.85 -2.23
CA LEU A 27 8.09 -5.66 -3.25
C LEU A 27 9.59 -5.79 -2.99
N GLY A 28 10.15 -5.07 -2.02
CA GLY A 28 11.59 -5.07 -1.73
C GLY A 28 12.43 -4.47 -2.85
N ILE A 29 11.88 -3.52 -3.61
CA ILE A 29 12.52 -2.88 -4.78
C ILE A 29 12.79 -1.41 -4.52
N SER A 30 13.66 -0.81 -5.35
CA SER A 30 13.96 0.61 -5.26
C SER A 30 12.74 1.47 -5.61
N PRO A 31 12.49 2.60 -4.91
CA PRO A 31 11.48 3.57 -5.31
C PRO A 31 11.60 4.02 -6.77
N LEU A 32 12.83 4.11 -7.29
CA LEU A 32 13.08 4.48 -8.68
C LEU A 32 12.58 3.43 -9.68
N GLU A 33 12.56 2.16 -9.29
CA GLU A 33 12.01 1.09 -10.11
C GLU A 33 10.50 1.21 -10.21
N VAL A 34 9.81 1.59 -9.13
CA VAL A 34 8.37 1.89 -9.15
C VAL A 34 8.06 3.07 -10.06
N TYR A 35 8.86 4.15 -10.02
CA TYR A 35 8.67 5.29 -10.92
C TYR A 35 8.84 4.97 -12.40
N LYS A 36 9.61 3.92 -12.73
CA LYS A 36 9.82 3.46 -14.11
C LYS A 36 8.71 2.52 -14.59
N MET A 37 7.79 2.10 -13.72
CA MET A 37 6.70 1.21 -14.09
C MET A 37 5.57 1.96 -14.82
N PRO A 38 4.88 1.30 -15.75
CA PRO A 38 3.61 1.80 -16.28
C PRO A 38 2.58 2.00 -15.17
N SER A 39 1.77 3.07 -15.28
CA SER A 39 0.74 3.39 -14.27
C SER A 39 -0.32 2.30 -14.09
N SER A 40 -0.63 1.54 -15.15
CA SER A 40 -1.51 0.36 -15.08
C SER A 40 -0.92 -0.70 -14.15
N LEU A 41 0.35 -1.05 -14.35
CA LEU A 41 1.05 -2.03 -13.52
C LEU A 41 1.17 -1.56 -12.07
N VAL A 42 1.50 -0.29 -11.84
CA VAL A 42 1.53 0.30 -10.49
C VAL A 42 0.18 0.13 -9.78
N SER A 43 -0.92 0.36 -10.49
CA SER A 43 -2.28 0.21 -9.94
C SER A 43 -2.62 -1.24 -9.60
N ASP A 44 -2.29 -2.17 -10.51
CA ASP A 44 -2.52 -3.60 -10.30
C ASP A 44 -1.71 -4.13 -9.10
N LEU A 45 -0.45 -3.73 -8.99
CA LEU A 45 0.42 -4.08 -7.85
C LEU A 45 -0.11 -3.52 -6.54
N LEU A 46 -0.59 -2.27 -6.54
CA LEU A 46 -1.14 -1.65 -5.35
C LEU A 46 -2.40 -2.40 -4.88
N MET A 47 -3.25 -2.84 -5.81
CA MET A 47 -4.41 -3.67 -5.51
C MET A 47 -4.01 -5.02 -4.89
N MET A 48 -3.01 -5.70 -5.45
CA MET A 48 -2.51 -6.97 -4.90
C MET A 48 -1.94 -6.80 -3.49
N VAL A 49 -1.15 -5.76 -3.24
CA VAL A 49 -0.59 -5.46 -1.91
C VAL A 49 -1.71 -5.20 -0.90
N ASN A 50 -2.77 -4.49 -1.28
CA ASN A 50 -3.92 -4.28 -0.41
C ASN A 50 -4.63 -5.58 -0.05
N ILE A 51 -4.86 -6.46 -1.04
CA ILE A 51 -5.47 -7.79 -0.81
C ILE A 51 -4.61 -8.61 0.15
N GLN A 52 -3.28 -8.63 -0.04
CA GLN A 52 -2.37 -9.34 0.85
C GLN A 52 -2.46 -8.81 2.29
N ASN A 53 -2.41 -7.49 2.48
CA ASN A 53 -2.52 -6.86 3.80
C ASN A 53 -3.86 -7.20 4.49
N GLU A 54 -4.96 -7.28 3.74
CA GLU A 54 -6.26 -7.69 4.28
C GLU A 54 -6.27 -9.16 4.72
N LEU A 55 -5.61 -10.03 3.97
CA LEU A 55 -5.49 -11.45 4.33
C LEU A 55 -4.63 -11.63 5.59
N GLU A 56 -3.47 -10.98 5.66
CA GLU A 56 -2.60 -11.00 6.85
C GLU A 56 -3.33 -10.45 8.08
N ALA A 57 -4.09 -9.36 7.92
CA ALA A 57 -4.90 -8.81 9.00
C ALA A 57 -5.96 -9.80 9.51
N LYS A 58 -6.65 -10.50 8.60
CA LYS A 58 -7.64 -11.54 8.96
C LYS A 58 -6.98 -12.72 9.67
N GLU A 59 -5.80 -13.15 9.25
CA GLU A 59 -5.05 -14.23 9.90
C GLU A 59 -4.60 -13.84 11.30
N LEU A 60 -4.08 -12.62 11.46
CA LEU A 60 -3.72 -12.07 12.77
C LEU A 60 -4.93 -11.97 13.71
N GLU A 61 -6.10 -11.58 13.20
CA GLU A 61 -7.33 -11.58 14.01
C GLU A 61 -7.75 -12.98 14.46
N LYS A 62 -7.65 -13.99 13.59
CA LYS A 62 -7.92 -15.39 13.95
C LYS A 62 -6.97 -15.86 15.05
N ALA A 63 -5.67 -15.65 14.86
CA ALA A 63 -4.64 -16.03 15.83
C ALA A 63 -4.85 -15.35 17.20
N LYS A 64 -5.26 -14.07 17.21
CA LYS A 64 -5.58 -13.35 18.47
C LYS A 64 -6.82 -13.85 19.18
N ARG A 65 -7.80 -14.40 18.44
CA ARG A 65 -9.05 -14.94 19.00
C ARG A 65 -8.91 -16.38 19.50
N GLY A 66 -7.74 -17.01 19.34
CA GLY A 66 -7.45 -18.32 19.92
C GLY A 66 -8.31 -19.45 19.36
N ILE A 67 -8.72 -19.35 18.10
CA ILE A 67 -9.31 -20.46 17.32
C ILE A 67 -8.22 -21.02 16.41
#